data_AF-A0AAW5JPH6-F1
#
_entry.id   AF-A0AAW5JPH6-F1
#
_cell.length_a   1.000
_cell.length_b   1.000
_cell.length_c   1.000
_cell.angle_alpha   90.00
_cell.angle_beta   90.00
_cell.angle_gamma   90.00
#
_symmetry.space_group_name_H-M   'P 1'
#
loop_
_entity.id
_entity.type
_entity.pdbx_description
1 polymer ?
#
loop_
_entity_poly.entity_id
_entity_poly.type
_entity_poly.pdbx_seq_one_letter_code
_entity_poly.pdbx_strand_id
1 'polypeptide(L)' 'MHITDPIADMLTRIRNANNAKHDSVDVPASNMKKSIAQIL' A
#
# COMPACT_ATOMS: atom_id res chain seq x y z
N MET A 1 -13.82 10.01 1.91
CA MET A 1 -13.69 8.58 2.25
C MET A 1 -12.96 8.48 3.58
N HIS A 2 -13.59 7.95 4.61
CA HIS A 2 -12.92 7.67 5.88
C HIS A 2 -12.26 6.29 5.74
N ILE A 3 -10.92 6.25 5.75
CA ILE A 3 -10.20 4.98 5.70
C ILE A 3 -10.21 4.42 7.13
N THR A 4 -10.94 3.32 7.33
CA THR A 4 -11.01 2.62 8.62
C THR A 4 -9.82 1.69 8.83
N ASP A 5 -9.26 1.15 7.74
CA ASP A 5 -8.07 0.31 7.77
C ASP A 5 -7.01 0.79 6.74
N PRO A 6 -6.03 1.60 7.18
CA PRO A 6 -4.96 2.10 6.31
C PRO A 6 -4.00 1.02 5.79
N ILE A 7 -3.93 -0.15 6.44
CA ILE A 7 -3.06 -1.26 6.01
C ILE A 7 -3.76 -2.05 4.91
N ALA A 8 -5.04 -2.37 5.09
CA ALA A 8 -5.83 -3.01 4.04
C ALA A 8 -5.90 -2.15 2.77
N ASP A 9 -6.05 -0.83 2.91
CA ASP A 9 -5.97 0.11 1.77
C ASP A 9 -4.61 0.03 1.06
N MET A 10 -3.49 0.05 1.80
CA MET A 10 -2.15 -0.06 1.23
C MET A 10 -1.98 -1.36 0.42
N LEU A 11 -2.31 -2.50 1.00
CA LEU A 11 -2.16 -3.80 0.34
C LEU A 11 -3.06 -3.91 -0.89
N THR A 12 -4.26 -3.34 -0.83
CA THR A 12 -5.18 -3.29 -1.97
C THR A 12 -4.61 -2.46 -3.11
N ARG A 13 -4.01 -1.30 -2.83
CA ARG A 13 -3.34 -0.47 -3.85
C ARG A 13 -2.18 -1.21 -4.52
N ILE A 14 -1.32 -1.87 -3.74
CA ILE A 14 -0.19 -2.66 -4.26
C ILE A 14 -0.68 -3.76 -5.19
N ARG A 15 -1.67 -4.56 -4.76
CA ARG A 15 -2.27 -5.62 -5.57
C ARG A 15 -2.81 -5.09 -6.91
N ASN A 16 -3.57 -4.00 -6.86
CA ASN A 16 -4.20 -3.43 -8.05
C ASN A 16 -3.15 -2.89 -9.03
N ALA A 17 -2.10 -2.24 -8.53
CA ALA A 17 -1.00 -1.76 -9.35
C ALA A 17 -0.19 -2.90 -9.98
N ASN A 18 0.07 -3.98 -9.24
CA ASN A 18 0.70 -5.18 -9.77
C ASN A 18 -0.14 -5.79 -10.91
N ASN A 19 -1.46 -5.87 -10.74
CA ASN A 19 -2.37 -6.35 -11.79
C ASN A 19 -2.38 -5.42 -13.02
N ALA A 20 -2.24 -4.11 -12.82
CA ALA A 20 -2.13 -3.10 -13.88
C ALA A 20 -0.71 -3.00 -14.47
N LYS A 21 0.25 -3.79 -13.97
CA LYS A 21 1.67 -3.75 -14.37
C LYS A 21 2.33 -2.38 -14.19
N HIS A 22 1.98 -1.67 -13.12
CA HIS A 22 2.67 -0.45 -12.73
C HIS A 22 3.95 -0.80 -11.96
N ASP A 23 5.06 -0.15 -12.30
CA ASP A 23 6.36 -0.37 -11.65
C ASP A 23 6.44 0.18 -10.22
N SER A 24 5.58 1.16 -9.87
CA SER A 24 5.57 1.80 -8.55
C SER A 24 4.17 2.23 -8.11
N VAL A 25 3.99 2.38 -6.79
CA VAL A 25 2.73 2.82 -6.16
C VAL A 25 3.00 3.82 -5.05
N ASP A 26 2.30 4.95 -5.09
CA ASP A 26 2.33 5.94 -4.01
C ASP A 26 1.28 5.62 -2.94
N VAL A 27 1.71 5.62 -1.68
CA VAL A 27 0.85 5.36 -0.51
C VAL A 27 1.16 6.39 0.58
N PRO A 28 0.15 6.91 1.32
CA PRO A 28 0.38 7.81 2.44
C PRO A 28 1.32 7.20 3.48
N ALA A 29 2.38 7.94 3.82
CA ALA A 29 3.44 7.48 4.68
C ALA A 29 2.97 7.20 6.13
N SER A 30 3.50 6.13 6.71
CA SER A 30 3.38 5.79 8.13
C SER A 30 4.53 4.86 8.49
N ASN A 31 5.07 4.98 9.71
CA ASN A 31 6.17 4.12 10.17
C ASN A 31 5.80 2.63 10.07
N MET A 32 4.56 2.26 10.40
CA MET A 32 4.09 0.88 10.30
C MET A 32 4.05 0.39 8.84
N LYS A 33 3.54 1.20 7.92
CA LYS A 33 3.52 0.87 6.48
C LYS A 33 4.93 0.71 5.91
N LYS A 34 5.85 1.57 6.34
CA LYS A 34 7.27 1.49 5.96
C LYS A 34 7.89 0.18 6.44
N SER A 35 7.66 -0.21 7.69
CA SER A 35 8.16 -1.49 8.22
C SER A 35 7.59 -2.70 7.49
N ILE A 36 6.30 -2.68 7.14
CA ILE A 36 5.69 -3.76 6.33
C ILE A 36 6.36 -3.83 4.95
N ALA A 37 6.52 -2.69 4.27
CA ALA A 37 7.16 -2.63 2.95
C ALA A 37 8.65 -3.00 2.96
N GLN A 38 9.33 -2.99 4.12
CA GLN A 38 10.72 -3.43 4.25
C GLN A 38 10.86 -4.95 4.41
N ILE A 39 9.78 -5.65 4.80
CA ILE A 39 9.78 -7.10 5.01
C ILE A 39 9.36 -7.84 3.73
N LEU A 40 8.52 -7.21 2.91
CA LEU A 40 8.06 -7.73 1.61
C LEU A 40 9.12 -7.56 0.53
#